data_AF-A0A3A4W8J1-F1
#
_entry.id   AF-A0A3A4W8J1-F1
#
_cell.length_a   1.000
_cell.length_b   1.000
_cell.length_c   1.000
_cell.angle_alpha   90.00
_cell.angle_beta   90.00
_cell.angle_gamma   90.00
#
_symmetry.space_group_name_H-M   'P 1'
#
loop_
_entity.id
_entity.type
_entity.pdbx_description
1 polymer ?
#
loop_
_entity_poly.entity_id
_entity_poly.type
_entity_poly.pdbx_seq_one_letter_code
_entity_poly.pdbx_strand_id
1 'polypeptide(L)'
;MEAVGVSADRAGINFSLRSDILHSLLRAHDHIEASLLDSYEIIFIRSTHVEVESKSRVSFPERINLFCFDKWRGVSLLCPGIGCRRTERQTALLAPLHRLDRRYPVLSRYTGGLFMKKIPTIGVLLGDPTGIGPEIAVKLLSRNELYGLARIVIIGDQRIFQMGQQVVGTALSFPVVRSDRDLQAQGEQPVLLDYPAIAPQDVTYKQVSAKAGKAVYETLEYAIALSLGGKIDGFTFAPLHKEALGLGGCPYHSESELFKDRFERPDVHGEINIMEDLWTTRVTSHVPLREVGPLITRQRIYETIRFLNNEMEGFGIQKPRIAVAALNPHAGEGGRCGSEETTIIAPAIKQAVSEGMAVEGPFPADTVFLRVQKENFRGVVSMYHDQGQIATKLLGFEKGVTLVGGMPVPITTPAHGTAYGRAGEGRANPEAMIRAFRIACQLAAKKKERS
;
A
#
# COMPACT_ATOMS: atom_id res chain seq x y z
N MET A 1 -39.52 3.24 10.10
CA MET A 1 -38.13 3.35 9.59
C MET A 1 -37.44 4.37 10.46
N GLU A 2 -36.34 4.04 11.14
CA GLU A 2 -35.58 5.06 11.87
C GLU A 2 -34.62 5.75 10.89
N ALA A 3 -34.83 7.04 10.65
CA ALA A 3 -33.88 7.87 9.95
C ALA A 3 -32.67 8.10 10.86
N VAL A 4 -31.45 7.89 10.34
CA VAL A 4 -30.21 8.12 11.12
C VAL A 4 -29.94 9.63 11.29
N GLY A 5 -30.67 10.47 10.55
CA GLY A 5 -30.77 11.91 10.75
C GLY A 5 -31.74 12.54 9.75
N VAL A 6 -32.47 13.57 10.20
CA VAL A 6 -33.33 14.42 9.36
C VAL A 6 -32.98 15.87 9.62
N SER A 7 -32.74 16.66 8.58
CA SER A 7 -32.65 18.12 8.68
C SER A 7 -33.40 18.80 7.54
N ALA A 8 -34.00 19.95 7.86
CA ALA A 8 -34.72 20.78 6.91
C ALA A 8 -34.05 22.15 6.81
N ASP A 9 -33.90 22.67 5.59
CA ASP A 9 -33.53 24.07 5.37
C ASP A 9 -34.49 24.74 4.36
N ARG A 10 -34.22 26.00 4.02
CA ARG A 10 -35.04 26.80 3.09
C ARG A 10 -35.10 26.21 1.67
N ALA A 11 -34.38 25.13 1.35
CA ALA A 11 -34.26 24.53 0.02
C ALA A 11 -34.53 23.01 -0.03
N GLY A 12 -35.09 22.39 1.02
CA GLY A 12 -35.60 21.00 1.03
C GLY A 12 -35.35 20.23 2.34
N ILE A 13 -35.75 18.94 2.36
CA ILE A 13 -35.52 18.01 3.48
C ILE A 13 -34.49 16.95 3.05
N ASN A 14 -33.48 16.69 3.89
CA ASN A 14 -32.40 15.72 3.62
C ASN A 14 -32.51 14.49 4.55
N PHE A 15 -32.26 13.30 4.01
CA PHE A 15 -32.28 12.02 4.75
C PHE A 15 -30.97 11.24 4.61
N SER A 16 -30.56 10.58 5.70
CA SER A 16 -29.53 9.53 5.70
C SER A 16 -30.16 8.19 6.09
N LEU A 17 -30.02 7.18 5.23
CA LEU A 17 -30.60 5.83 5.39
C LEU A 17 -29.50 4.76 5.44
N ARG A 18 -29.72 3.70 6.22
CA ARG A 18 -28.87 2.49 6.16
C ARG A 18 -29.13 1.71 4.86
N SER A 19 -28.10 1.01 4.36
CA SER A 19 -28.12 0.31 3.06
C SER A 19 -29.16 -0.81 2.97
N ASP A 20 -29.47 -1.47 4.08
CA ASP A 20 -30.47 -2.54 4.20
C ASP A 20 -31.92 -2.05 3.96
N ILE A 21 -32.23 -0.83 4.38
CA ILE A 21 -33.56 -0.20 4.21
C ILE A 21 -33.78 0.23 2.75
N LEU A 22 -32.70 0.60 2.05
CA LEU A 22 -32.73 1.11 0.69
C LEU A 22 -33.13 0.05 -0.35
N HIS A 23 -32.75 -1.22 -0.13
CA HIS A 23 -33.15 -2.33 -1.00
C HIS A 23 -34.68 -2.51 -1.07
N SER A 24 -35.39 -2.20 0.00
CA SER A 24 -36.86 -2.33 0.06
C SER A 24 -37.57 -1.18 -0.67
N LEU A 25 -37.01 0.03 -0.60
CA LEU A 25 -37.52 1.22 -1.31
C LEU A 25 -37.28 1.13 -2.83
N LEU A 26 -36.15 0.58 -3.25
CA LEU A 26 -35.79 0.47 -4.66
C LEU A 26 -36.44 -0.74 -5.36
N ARG A 27 -36.81 -1.80 -4.64
CA ARG A 27 -37.66 -2.88 -5.20
C ARG A 27 -39.10 -2.44 -5.52
N ALA A 28 -39.57 -1.35 -4.92
CA ALA A 28 -40.90 -0.80 -5.21
C ALA A 28 -40.93 0.05 -6.51
N HIS A 29 -39.76 0.40 -7.05
CA HIS A 29 -39.61 1.11 -8.31
C HIS A 29 -38.71 0.29 -9.25
N ASP A 30 -39.31 -0.47 -10.17
CA ASP A 30 -38.74 -1.50 -11.07
C ASP A 30 -37.59 -1.08 -12.03
N HIS A 31 -36.75 -0.09 -11.68
CA HIS A 31 -35.87 0.60 -12.62
C HIS A 31 -34.39 0.71 -12.20
N ILE A 32 -33.96 0.08 -11.11
CA ILE A 32 -32.54 0.03 -10.72
C ILE A 32 -32.13 -1.42 -10.45
N GLU A 33 -31.15 -1.94 -11.20
CA GLU A 33 -30.59 -3.27 -10.95
C GLU A 33 -29.93 -3.30 -9.56
N ALA A 34 -30.39 -4.22 -8.70
CA ALA A 34 -29.92 -4.34 -7.32
C ALA A 34 -28.40 -4.60 -7.21
N SER A 35 -27.79 -5.21 -8.24
CA SER A 35 -26.36 -5.52 -8.32
C SER A 35 -25.45 -4.29 -8.32
N LEU A 36 -25.96 -3.13 -8.74
CA LEU A 36 -25.20 -1.88 -8.69
C LEU A 36 -25.07 -1.35 -7.27
N LEU A 37 -25.98 -1.67 -6.34
CA LEU A 37 -26.04 -1.03 -5.02
C LEU A 37 -25.10 -1.64 -3.98
N ASP A 38 -24.69 -2.89 -4.16
CA ASP A 38 -23.81 -3.61 -3.23
C ASP A 38 -22.39 -3.00 -3.14
N SER A 39 -22.06 -2.06 -4.04
CA SER A 39 -20.75 -1.42 -4.13
C SER A 39 -20.66 -0.05 -3.44
N TYR A 40 -21.76 0.50 -2.91
CA TYR A 40 -21.86 1.89 -2.47
C TYR A 40 -22.33 2.01 -1.00
N GLU A 41 -21.65 2.83 -0.19
CA GLU A 41 -21.89 2.91 1.28
C GLU A 41 -22.89 4.00 1.71
N ILE A 42 -23.11 5.08 0.94
CA ILE A 42 -24.01 6.18 1.30
C ILE A 42 -24.71 6.74 0.06
N ILE A 43 -26.03 6.95 0.15
CA ILE A 43 -26.84 7.63 -0.87
C ILE A 43 -27.47 8.90 -0.28
N PHE A 44 -27.25 10.04 -0.93
CA PHE A 44 -27.95 11.29 -0.59
C PHE A 44 -29.18 11.46 -1.48
N ILE A 45 -30.33 11.75 -0.85
CA ILE A 45 -31.61 12.03 -1.50
C ILE A 45 -31.96 13.49 -1.25
N ARG A 46 -32.12 14.30 -2.31
CA ARG A 46 -32.67 15.66 -2.22
C ARG A 46 -34.04 15.70 -2.89
N SER A 47 -35.08 16.04 -2.12
CA SER A 47 -36.43 16.33 -2.63
C SER A 47 -36.85 17.75 -2.21
N THR A 48 -37.54 18.46 -3.10
CA THR A 48 -38.05 19.81 -2.81
C THR A 48 -39.25 19.81 -1.87
N HIS A 49 -40.02 18.72 -1.78
CA HIS A 49 -41.13 18.53 -0.83
C HIS A 49 -41.08 17.12 -0.25
N VAL A 50 -41.25 16.96 1.07
CA VAL A 50 -41.41 15.65 1.72
C VAL A 50 -42.49 15.79 2.76
N GLU A 51 -43.57 15.05 2.62
CA GLU A 51 -44.62 14.97 3.64
C GLU A 51 -44.32 13.78 4.55
N VAL A 52 -44.17 14.07 5.85
CA VAL A 52 -43.97 13.06 6.89
C VAL A 52 -45.28 12.93 7.64
N GLU A 53 -46.09 11.95 7.25
CA GLU A 53 -47.36 11.65 7.94
C GLU A 53 -47.12 10.96 9.30
N SER A 54 -46.03 10.20 9.46
CA SER A 54 -45.61 9.58 10.74
C SER A 54 -44.19 8.99 10.68
N LYS A 55 -43.64 8.57 11.84
CA LYS A 55 -42.32 7.87 11.95
C LYS A 55 -42.19 6.58 11.11
N SER A 56 -43.28 6.08 10.53
CA SER A 56 -43.32 4.83 9.75
C SER A 56 -43.82 5.00 8.31
N ARG A 57 -44.21 6.21 7.87
CA ARG A 57 -44.61 6.51 6.48
C ARG A 57 -44.06 7.86 6.02
N VAL A 58 -43.28 7.81 4.95
CA VAL A 58 -42.72 8.99 4.26
C VAL A 58 -43.06 8.87 2.78
N SER A 59 -43.71 9.89 2.21
CA SER A 59 -44.02 9.98 0.78
C SER A 59 -43.00 10.89 0.07
N PHE A 60 -42.50 10.46 -1.09
CA PHE A 60 -41.61 11.26 -1.94
C PHE A 60 -42.36 11.71 -3.20
N PRO A 61 -42.27 12.98 -3.62
CA PRO A 61 -42.84 13.45 -4.88
C PRO A 61 -41.97 13.03 -6.08
N GLU A 62 -42.52 13.21 -7.28
CA GLU A 62 -42.06 12.61 -8.54
C GLU A 62 -40.58 12.83 -8.89
N ARG A 63 -39.91 13.88 -8.39
CA ARG A 63 -38.50 14.22 -8.71
C ARG A 63 -37.55 13.98 -7.54
N ILE A 64 -36.78 12.89 -7.62
CA ILE A 64 -35.67 12.59 -6.72
C ILE A 64 -34.33 12.70 -7.47
N ASN A 65 -33.32 13.30 -6.83
CA ASN A 65 -31.92 13.20 -7.27
C ASN A 65 -31.16 12.24 -6.35
N LEU A 66 -30.51 11.23 -6.94
CA LEU A 66 -29.71 10.21 -6.24
C LEU A 66 -28.21 10.45 -6.48
N PHE A 67 -27.45 10.55 -5.39
CA PHE A 67 -25.99 10.64 -5.43
C PHE A 67 -25.39 9.40 -4.77
N CYS A 68 -24.47 8.70 -5.45
CA CYS A 68 -23.74 7.55 -4.90
C CYS A 68 -22.24 7.83 -4.79
N PHE A 69 -21.60 7.23 -3.77
CA PHE A 69 -20.16 7.33 -3.51
C PHE A 69 -19.42 6.02 -3.83
N ASP A 70 -18.56 6.03 -4.84
CA ASP A 70 -17.65 4.91 -5.15
C ASP A 70 -16.33 5.09 -4.37
N LYS A 71 -15.90 4.05 -3.63
CA LYS A 71 -14.65 4.02 -2.83
C LYS A 71 -13.39 4.35 -3.65
N TRP A 72 -13.43 4.26 -4.98
CA TRP A 72 -12.27 4.44 -5.85
C TRP A 72 -12.38 5.60 -6.84
N ARG A 73 -13.60 6.15 -7.09
CA ARG A 73 -13.84 7.07 -8.22
C ARG A 73 -14.51 8.40 -7.86
N GLY A 74 -14.90 8.62 -6.60
CA GLY A 74 -15.54 9.87 -6.15
C GLY A 74 -17.08 9.87 -6.29
N VAL A 75 -17.69 11.06 -6.21
CA VAL A 75 -19.16 11.25 -6.23
C VAL A 75 -19.72 11.10 -7.64
N SER A 76 -20.72 10.23 -7.81
CA SER A 76 -21.47 10.07 -9.05
C SER A 76 -22.92 10.49 -8.85
N LEU A 77 -23.42 11.41 -9.71
CA LEU A 77 -24.86 11.68 -9.82
C LEU A 77 -25.46 10.57 -10.69
N LEU A 78 -26.30 9.72 -10.11
CA LEU A 78 -26.86 8.58 -10.83
C LEU A 78 -28.07 8.97 -11.69
N CYS A 79 -28.85 9.97 -11.27
CA CYS A 79 -29.99 10.41 -12.05
C CYS A 79 -30.42 11.85 -11.67
N PRO A 80 -30.46 12.79 -12.63
CA PRO A 80 -31.14 14.07 -12.44
C PRO A 80 -32.64 13.93 -12.71
N GLY A 81 -33.48 14.13 -11.68
CA GLY A 81 -34.92 14.32 -11.81
C GLY A 81 -35.71 13.10 -12.30
N ILE A 82 -36.18 12.26 -11.36
CA ILE A 82 -37.24 11.29 -11.67
C ILE A 82 -38.48 12.06 -12.18
N GLY A 83 -39.11 11.62 -13.26
CA GLY A 83 -40.32 12.25 -13.79
C GLY A 83 -40.29 12.52 -15.29
N CYS A 84 -40.22 11.46 -16.11
CA CYS A 84 -41.15 11.25 -17.23
C CYS A 84 -40.84 9.97 -18.03
N ARG A 85 -41.91 9.19 -18.28
CA ARG A 85 -42.20 8.30 -19.43
C ARG A 85 -41.09 7.39 -20.00
N ARG A 86 -41.22 6.10 -19.65
CA ARG A 86 -41.02 4.81 -20.38
C ARG A 86 -39.95 4.60 -21.47
N THR A 87 -39.17 5.57 -21.93
CA THR A 87 -38.21 5.35 -23.03
C THR A 87 -37.05 6.32 -22.94
N GLU A 88 -35.94 5.94 -22.29
CA GLU A 88 -34.56 6.29 -22.67
C GLU A 88 -33.56 5.76 -21.61
N ARG A 89 -32.57 4.97 -22.04
CA ARG A 89 -31.43 4.58 -21.21
C ARG A 89 -30.59 5.83 -20.91
N GLN A 90 -30.61 6.33 -19.68
CA GLN A 90 -29.74 7.44 -19.27
C GLN A 90 -28.39 6.91 -18.76
N THR A 91 -27.32 7.42 -19.35
CA THR A 91 -25.92 7.09 -19.03
C THR A 91 -25.45 7.93 -17.83
N ALA A 92 -24.87 7.29 -16.81
CA ALA A 92 -24.30 7.99 -15.64
C ALA A 92 -23.19 8.97 -16.07
N LEU A 93 -23.30 10.24 -15.67
CA LEU A 93 -22.30 11.28 -15.92
C LEU A 93 -21.34 11.37 -14.72
N LEU A 94 -20.09 10.93 -14.92
CA LEU A 94 -19.00 11.15 -13.97
C LEU A 94 -18.56 12.61 -14.06
N ALA A 95 -18.76 13.38 -12.99
CA ALA A 95 -18.26 14.76 -12.87
C ALA A 95 -17.24 14.86 -11.72
N PRO A 96 -16.10 15.55 -11.90
CA PRO A 96 -15.18 15.80 -10.80
C PRO A 96 -15.84 16.60 -9.67
N LEU A 97 -15.53 16.27 -8.42
CA LEU A 97 -16.06 16.90 -7.19
C LEU A 97 -16.03 18.45 -7.23
N HIS A 98 -14.94 19.05 -7.73
CA HIS A 98 -14.81 20.51 -7.82
C HIS A 98 -15.83 21.17 -8.78
N ARG A 99 -16.32 20.45 -9.81
CA ARG A 99 -17.37 20.95 -10.71
C ARG A 99 -18.76 20.86 -10.08
N LEU A 100 -18.99 19.85 -9.26
CA LEU A 100 -20.23 19.69 -8.49
C LEU A 100 -20.32 20.73 -7.37
N ASP A 101 -19.21 21.08 -6.72
CA ASP A 101 -19.16 22.10 -5.66
C ASP A 101 -19.50 23.50 -6.18
N ARG A 102 -19.08 23.86 -7.41
CA ARG A 102 -19.50 25.12 -8.06
C ARG A 102 -21.00 25.18 -8.39
N ARG A 103 -21.63 24.03 -8.65
CA ARG A 103 -23.05 23.94 -9.04
C ARG A 103 -23.96 23.74 -7.83
N TYR A 104 -23.42 23.16 -6.75
CA TYR A 104 -24.11 22.83 -5.50
C TYR A 104 -23.17 23.10 -4.30
N PRO A 105 -23.00 24.36 -3.87
CA PRO A 105 -22.04 24.77 -2.83
C PRO A 105 -22.32 24.22 -1.42
N VAL A 106 -23.36 23.39 -1.26
CA VAL A 106 -23.74 22.73 -0.01
C VAL A 106 -22.98 21.40 0.18
N LEU A 107 -22.46 20.79 -0.91
CA LEU A 107 -21.74 19.51 -0.82
C LEU A 107 -20.45 19.62 -0.01
N SER A 108 -19.64 20.67 -0.20
CA SER A 108 -18.41 20.89 0.59
C SER A 108 -18.65 21.11 2.08
N ARG A 109 -19.80 21.68 2.47
CA ARG A 109 -20.15 21.90 3.89
C ARG A 109 -20.50 20.60 4.64
N TYR A 110 -21.00 19.58 3.95
CA TYR A 110 -21.34 18.29 4.56
C TYR A 110 -20.22 17.24 4.37
N THR A 111 -19.42 17.29 3.30
CA THR A 111 -18.21 16.47 3.16
C THR A 111 -17.02 17.01 3.94
N GLY A 112 -17.03 18.30 4.31
CA GLY A 112 -15.96 18.93 5.09
C GLY A 112 -15.82 18.39 6.51
N GLY A 113 -16.86 17.74 7.05
CA GLY A 113 -16.86 17.10 8.37
C GLY A 113 -16.97 15.58 8.35
N LEU A 114 -17.60 14.98 7.32
CA LEU A 114 -17.71 13.53 7.17
C LEU A 114 -16.70 13.03 6.11
N PHE A 115 -15.57 12.51 6.60
CA PHE A 115 -14.52 11.82 5.85
C PHE A 115 -13.69 12.67 4.88
N MET A 116 -12.95 13.67 5.38
CA MET A 116 -11.63 13.91 4.79
C MET A 116 -10.78 12.68 5.09
N LYS A 117 -10.73 11.72 4.16
CA LYS A 117 -9.76 10.63 4.21
C LYS A 117 -8.39 11.30 4.39
N LYS A 118 -7.72 11.10 5.52
CA LYS A 118 -6.38 11.66 5.76
C LYS A 118 -5.44 10.99 4.77
N ILE A 119 -5.27 11.60 3.60
CA ILE A 119 -4.34 11.13 2.58
C ILE A 119 -2.93 11.13 3.22
N PRO A 120 -2.20 10.01 3.18
CA PRO A 120 -0.87 9.94 3.76
C PRO A 120 0.12 10.77 2.94
N THR A 121 1.18 11.26 3.58
CA THR A 121 2.34 11.85 2.93
C THR A 121 3.38 10.75 2.73
N ILE A 122 3.75 10.45 1.49
CA ILE A 122 4.68 9.36 1.18
C ILE A 122 5.93 9.93 0.51
N GLY A 123 7.10 9.60 1.08
CA GLY A 123 8.40 9.89 0.49
C GLY A 123 8.69 8.97 -0.70
N VAL A 124 9.25 9.50 -1.79
CA VAL A 124 9.77 8.72 -2.93
C VAL A 124 11.24 9.04 -3.10
N LEU A 125 12.12 8.09 -2.79
CA LEU A 125 13.56 8.27 -2.90
C LEU A 125 14.07 7.76 -4.25
N LEU A 126 15.03 8.46 -4.83
CA LEU A 126 15.55 8.19 -6.18
C LEU A 126 16.47 6.96 -6.27
N GLY A 127 16.90 6.39 -5.15
CA GLY A 127 17.79 5.23 -5.12
C GLY A 127 19.20 5.53 -5.62
N ASP A 128 19.89 4.50 -6.12
CA ASP A 128 21.27 4.63 -6.62
C ASP A 128 21.31 5.41 -7.95
N PRO A 129 21.98 6.58 -8.01
CA PRO A 129 22.06 7.40 -9.20
C PRO A 129 22.83 6.75 -10.36
N THR A 130 23.70 5.76 -10.07
CA THR A 130 24.46 5.01 -11.09
C THR A 130 23.67 3.83 -11.67
N GLY A 131 22.53 3.51 -11.06
CA GLY A 131 21.60 2.45 -11.46
C GLY A 131 20.36 2.95 -12.19
N ILE A 132 19.33 2.09 -12.26
CA ILE A 132 18.02 2.43 -12.83
C ILE A 132 17.13 3.29 -11.91
N GLY A 133 17.58 3.60 -10.69
CA GLY A 133 16.77 4.22 -9.64
C GLY A 133 16.06 5.51 -10.08
N PRO A 134 16.79 6.53 -10.55
CA PRO A 134 16.19 7.78 -11.01
C PRO A 134 15.21 7.59 -12.17
N GLU A 135 15.52 6.71 -13.11
CA GLU A 135 14.66 6.41 -14.26
C GLU A 135 13.30 5.83 -13.84
N ILE A 136 13.30 4.84 -12.94
CA ILE A 136 12.05 4.23 -12.49
C ILE A 136 11.25 5.16 -11.57
N ALA A 137 11.92 6.00 -10.77
CA ALA A 137 11.26 7.01 -9.96
C ALA A 137 10.52 8.03 -10.83
N VAL A 138 11.17 8.53 -11.89
CA VAL A 138 10.54 9.42 -12.88
C VAL A 138 9.36 8.74 -13.58
N LYS A 139 9.50 7.47 -13.96
CA LYS A 139 8.41 6.71 -14.59
C LYS A 139 7.22 6.49 -13.65
N LEU A 140 7.47 6.24 -12.35
CA LEU A 140 6.43 6.21 -11.32
C LEU A 140 5.74 7.57 -11.23
N LEU A 141 6.52 8.65 -11.16
CA LEU A 141 6.00 10.01 -11.02
C LEU A 141 5.28 10.49 -12.27
N SER A 142 5.47 9.84 -13.43
CA SER A 142 4.72 10.10 -14.66
C SER A 142 3.30 9.51 -14.65
N ARG A 143 2.90 8.80 -13.58
CA ARG A 143 1.57 8.18 -13.42
C ARG A 143 0.68 9.07 -12.56
N ASN A 144 0.00 10.01 -13.21
CA ASN A 144 -0.87 10.99 -12.52
C ASN A 144 -1.99 10.33 -11.69
N GLU A 145 -2.41 9.11 -12.04
CA GLU A 145 -3.40 8.35 -11.28
C GLU A 145 -2.93 8.00 -9.85
N LEU A 146 -1.62 8.07 -9.58
CA LEU A 146 -1.06 7.79 -8.26
C LEU A 146 -1.17 8.99 -7.30
N TYR A 147 -1.37 10.21 -7.81
CA TYR A 147 -1.32 11.42 -6.98
C TYR A 147 -2.51 11.52 -6.03
N GLY A 148 -3.62 10.83 -6.32
CA GLY A 148 -4.76 10.74 -5.40
C GLY A 148 -4.56 9.77 -4.23
N LEU A 149 -3.46 8.99 -4.23
CA LEU A 149 -3.20 7.99 -3.18
C LEU A 149 -2.44 8.57 -1.99
N ALA A 150 -1.61 9.59 -2.22
CA ALA A 150 -0.75 10.20 -1.21
C ALA A 150 -0.34 11.63 -1.61
N ARG A 151 0.01 12.45 -0.62
CA ARG A 151 0.85 13.64 -0.84
C ARG A 151 2.28 13.15 -1.09
N ILE A 152 2.76 13.29 -2.32
CA ILE A 152 4.05 12.73 -2.73
C ILE A 152 5.17 13.73 -2.44
N VAL A 153 6.17 13.30 -1.67
CA VAL A 153 7.41 14.06 -1.44
C VAL A 153 8.56 13.31 -2.11
N ILE A 154 9.07 13.84 -3.21
CA ILE A 154 10.26 13.29 -3.88
C ILE A 154 11.46 13.74 -3.07
N ILE A 155 12.24 12.80 -2.55
CA ILE A 155 13.39 13.08 -1.67
C ILE A 155 14.67 12.71 -2.43
N GLY A 156 15.49 13.70 -2.74
CA GLY A 156 16.76 13.52 -3.44
C GLY A 156 17.21 14.76 -4.19
N ASP A 157 18.35 14.66 -4.86
CA ASP A 157 18.94 15.77 -5.62
C ASP A 157 18.12 16.08 -6.89
N GLN A 158 17.70 17.34 -7.04
CA GLN A 158 16.95 17.80 -8.21
C GLN A 158 17.66 17.48 -9.54
N ARG A 159 18.99 17.55 -9.58
CA ARG A 159 19.79 17.31 -10.78
C ARG A 159 19.80 15.82 -11.14
N ILE A 160 19.79 14.93 -10.15
CA ILE A 160 19.65 13.49 -10.36
C ILE A 160 18.25 13.14 -10.86
N PHE A 161 17.22 13.80 -10.33
CA PHE A 161 15.86 13.68 -10.86
C PHE A 161 15.79 14.11 -12.35
N GLN A 162 16.42 15.23 -12.69
CA GLN A 162 16.54 15.72 -14.07
C GLN A 162 17.31 14.75 -14.98
N MET A 163 18.37 14.10 -14.50
CA MET A 163 19.06 13.05 -15.26
C MET A 163 18.10 11.88 -15.56
N GLY A 164 17.30 11.44 -14.57
CA GLY A 164 16.26 10.44 -14.78
C GLY A 164 15.25 10.88 -15.86
N GLN A 165 14.82 12.15 -15.83
CA GLN A 165 13.92 12.72 -16.83
C GLN A 165 14.51 12.68 -18.25
N GLN A 166 15.80 12.99 -18.40
CA GLN A 166 16.51 12.92 -19.67
C GLN A 166 16.57 11.49 -20.20
N VAL A 167 16.88 10.52 -19.34
CA VAL A 167 16.92 9.09 -19.71
C VAL A 167 15.55 8.58 -20.15
N VAL A 168 14.46 9.01 -19.49
CA VAL A 168 13.09 8.61 -19.84
C VAL A 168 12.54 9.39 -21.05
N GLY A 169 13.06 10.58 -21.33
CA GLY A 169 12.52 11.49 -22.33
C GLY A 169 11.25 12.21 -21.89
N THR A 170 11.17 12.61 -20.61
CA THR A 170 9.99 13.28 -20.02
C THR A 170 10.34 14.61 -19.34
N ALA A 171 9.37 15.52 -19.25
CA ALA A 171 9.53 16.83 -18.63
C ALA A 171 8.49 17.03 -17.52
N LEU A 172 8.65 16.32 -16.40
CA LEU A 172 7.87 16.55 -15.19
C LEU A 172 8.32 17.85 -14.52
N SER A 173 7.36 18.68 -14.10
CA SER A 173 7.61 19.93 -13.40
C SER A 173 6.88 19.89 -12.07
N PHE A 174 7.66 19.91 -10.98
CA PHE A 174 7.16 19.90 -9.61
C PHE A 174 7.75 21.09 -8.85
N PRO A 175 7.03 21.67 -7.88
CA PRO A 175 7.61 22.62 -6.94
C PRO A 175 8.84 22.03 -6.26
N VAL A 176 9.88 22.84 -6.10
CA VAL A 176 11.13 22.44 -5.44
C VAL A 176 11.27 23.22 -4.14
N VAL A 177 11.47 22.50 -3.04
CA VAL A 177 11.72 23.07 -1.71
C VAL A 177 13.05 22.55 -1.17
N ARG A 178 13.70 23.32 -0.30
CA ARG A 178 14.99 22.97 0.32
C ARG A 178 14.90 22.70 1.81
N SER A 179 13.71 22.88 2.40
CA SER A 179 13.43 22.61 3.80
C SER A 179 12.16 21.80 3.94
N ASP A 180 12.17 20.86 4.88
CA ASP A 180 11.01 20.08 5.31
C ASP A 180 9.90 20.96 5.91
N ARG A 181 10.23 22.18 6.36
CA ARG A 181 9.26 23.17 6.85
C ARG A 181 8.32 23.66 5.75
N ASP A 182 8.80 23.68 4.51
CA ASP A 182 8.05 24.22 3.37
C ASP A 182 7.12 23.17 2.74
N LEU A 183 7.19 21.90 3.19
CA LEU A 183 6.32 20.81 2.69
C LEU A 183 4.84 21.06 2.98
N GLN A 184 4.51 21.70 4.10
CA GLN A 184 3.11 21.93 4.47
C GLN A 184 2.40 22.95 3.57
N ALA A 185 3.16 23.88 2.97
CA ALA A 185 2.62 24.92 2.08
C ALA A 185 2.26 24.39 0.68
N GLN A 186 2.61 23.15 0.37
CA GLN A 186 2.38 22.57 -0.96
C GLN A 186 1.00 21.92 -1.03
N GLY A 187 0.30 22.13 -2.16
CA GLY A 187 -1.02 21.55 -2.42
C GLY A 187 -1.01 20.03 -2.62
N GLU A 188 -1.89 19.54 -3.49
CA GLU A 188 -2.05 18.10 -3.76
C GLU A 188 -1.05 17.54 -4.80
N GLN A 189 -0.26 18.40 -5.44
CA GLN A 189 0.75 17.97 -6.42
C GLN A 189 2.00 17.42 -5.73
N PRO A 190 2.75 16.51 -6.38
CA PRO A 190 4.06 16.10 -5.90
C PRO A 190 4.99 17.30 -5.71
N VAL A 191 5.79 17.27 -4.66
CA VAL A 191 6.86 18.26 -4.37
C VAL A 191 8.20 17.56 -4.36
N LEU A 192 9.24 18.21 -4.90
CA LEU A 192 10.62 17.77 -4.78
C LEU A 192 11.30 18.47 -3.60
N LEU A 193 11.67 17.70 -2.58
CA LEU A 193 12.51 18.11 -1.48
C LEU A 193 13.97 17.88 -1.86
N ASP A 194 14.62 18.96 -2.30
CA ASP A 194 15.97 18.94 -2.88
C ASP A 194 17.01 18.63 -1.80
N TYR A 195 17.72 17.52 -1.98
CA TYR A 195 18.80 17.07 -1.11
C TYR A 195 20.05 16.80 -1.96
N PRO A 196 20.95 17.78 -2.14
CA PRO A 196 22.03 17.72 -3.12
C PRO A 196 23.23 16.88 -2.64
N ALA A 197 23.04 15.56 -2.54
CA ALA A 197 24.01 14.63 -1.97
C ALA A 197 25.13 14.19 -2.92
N ILE A 198 24.97 14.40 -4.23
CA ILE A 198 25.97 14.01 -5.25
C ILE A 198 25.98 14.98 -6.42
N ALA A 199 27.18 15.31 -6.89
CA ALA A 199 27.36 16.09 -8.11
C ALA A 199 27.04 15.23 -9.36
N PRO A 200 26.26 15.72 -10.34
CA PRO A 200 25.95 14.97 -11.56
C PRO A 200 27.18 14.46 -12.32
N GLN A 201 28.27 15.22 -12.34
CA GLN A 201 29.52 14.81 -12.98
C GLN A 201 30.21 13.61 -12.30
N ASP A 202 29.82 13.27 -11.06
CA ASP A 202 30.32 12.10 -10.32
C ASP A 202 29.46 10.84 -10.54
N VAL A 203 28.41 10.93 -11.38
CA VAL A 203 27.52 9.82 -11.68
C VAL A 203 27.92 9.18 -13.00
N THR A 204 28.51 8.00 -12.91
CA THR A 204 28.78 7.14 -14.07
C THR A 204 27.84 5.95 -14.01
N TYR A 205 26.98 5.79 -15.02
CA TYR A 205 26.07 4.64 -15.08
C TYR A 205 26.83 3.32 -15.09
N LYS A 206 26.18 2.29 -14.54
CA LYS A 206 26.63 0.89 -14.57
C LYS A 206 27.90 0.60 -13.77
N GLN A 207 28.33 1.52 -12.90
CA GLN A 207 29.54 1.38 -12.09
C GLN A 207 29.23 1.56 -10.61
N VAL A 208 29.75 0.66 -9.77
CA VAL A 208 29.72 0.81 -8.32
C VAL A 208 30.51 2.06 -7.93
N SER A 209 29.90 2.95 -7.14
CA SER A 209 30.50 4.22 -6.74
C SER A 209 30.32 4.48 -5.25
N ALA A 210 31.43 4.72 -4.54
CA ALA A 210 31.42 5.13 -3.14
C ALA A 210 30.67 6.45 -2.93
N LYS A 211 30.80 7.40 -3.87
CA LYS A 211 30.07 8.69 -3.81
C LYS A 211 28.57 8.47 -3.94
N ALA A 212 28.14 7.60 -4.85
CA ALA A 212 26.73 7.25 -5.03
C ALA A 212 26.17 6.55 -3.78
N GLY A 213 26.93 5.60 -3.23
CA GLY A 213 26.57 4.93 -1.98
C GLY A 213 26.43 5.88 -0.80
N LYS A 214 27.35 6.84 -0.65
CA LYS A 214 27.27 7.88 0.38
C LYS A 214 26.00 8.72 0.21
N ALA A 215 25.70 9.15 -1.03
CA ALA A 215 24.50 9.93 -1.32
C ALA A 215 23.20 9.17 -1.01
N VAL A 216 23.14 7.88 -1.34
CA VAL A 216 22.00 7.02 -0.98
C VAL A 216 21.87 6.88 0.53
N TYR A 217 22.97 6.64 1.24
CA TYR A 217 22.97 6.51 2.69
C TYR A 217 22.46 7.78 3.38
N GLU A 218 22.99 8.95 3.01
CA GLU A 218 22.55 10.24 3.55
C GLU A 218 21.07 10.53 3.24
N THR A 219 20.60 10.17 2.04
CA THR A 219 19.19 10.37 1.66
C THR A 219 18.26 9.43 2.45
N LEU A 220 18.68 8.20 2.74
CA LEU A 220 17.95 7.27 3.61
C LEU A 220 17.86 7.79 5.04
N GLU A 221 18.98 8.24 5.62
CA GLU A 221 19.02 8.89 6.94
C GLU A 221 18.06 10.08 7.00
N TYR A 222 18.05 10.90 5.95
CA TYR A 222 17.14 12.04 5.88
C TYR A 222 15.66 11.62 5.84
N ALA A 223 15.31 10.61 5.04
CA ALA A 223 13.95 10.08 5.00
C ALA A 223 13.50 9.46 6.34
N ILE A 224 14.42 8.81 7.05
CA ILE A 224 14.17 8.28 8.40
C ILE A 224 13.91 9.44 9.37
N ALA A 225 14.73 10.49 9.36
CA ALA A 225 14.54 11.67 10.19
C ALA A 225 13.21 12.37 9.91
N LEU A 226 12.81 12.49 8.64
CA LEU A 226 11.48 13.01 8.25
C LEU A 226 10.34 12.15 8.78
N SER A 227 10.50 10.83 8.77
CA SER A 227 9.51 9.88 9.28
C SER A 227 9.35 10.01 10.80
N LEU A 228 10.47 10.02 11.54
CA LEU A 228 10.51 10.21 12.99
C LEU A 228 9.93 11.59 13.39
N GLY A 229 10.18 12.62 12.58
CA GLY A 229 9.63 13.96 12.75
C GLY A 229 8.17 14.13 12.31
N GLY A 230 7.49 13.06 11.89
CA GLY A 230 6.09 13.09 11.44
C GLY A 230 5.85 13.92 10.17
N LYS A 231 6.89 14.16 9.36
CA LYS A 231 6.80 14.91 8.10
C LYS A 231 6.31 14.03 6.95
N ILE A 232 6.62 12.74 7.01
CA ILE A 232 6.12 11.71 6.09
C ILE A 232 5.56 10.54 6.90
N ASP A 233 4.52 9.89 6.37
CA ASP A 233 3.84 8.74 6.97
C ASP A 233 4.40 7.40 6.47
N GLY A 234 5.46 7.43 5.67
CA GLY A 234 6.08 6.27 5.04
C GLY A 234 6.89 6.68 3.81
N PHE A 235 7.67 5.76 3.28
CA PHE A 235 8.43 6.01 2.06
C PHE A 235 8.65 4.77 1.20
N THR A 236 8.84 5.02 -0.09
CA THR A 236 9.27 4.04 -1.08
C THR A 236 10.59 4.49 -1.67
N PHE A 237 11.59 3.63 -1.69
CA PHE A 237 12.88 3.94 -2.29
C PHE A 237 13.14 3.08 -3.52
N ALA A 238 13.66 3.71 -4.58
CA ALA A 238 14.12 2.99 -5.76
C ALA A 238 15.39 2.18 -5.42
N PRO A 239 15.76 1.16 -6.23
CA PRO A 239 16.83 0.22 -5.89
C PRO A 239 18.16 0.88 -5.57
N LEU A 240 18.86 0.28 -4.61
CA LEU A 240 20.21 0.65 -4.17
C LEU A 240 21.20 -0.50 -4.33
N HIS A 241 22.50 -0.18 -4.32
CA HIS A 241 23.58 -1.17 -4.37
C HIS A 241 24.26 -1.32 -3.00
N LYS A 242 24.16 -2.49 -2.37
CA LYS A 242 24.67 -2.73 -1.00
C LYS A 242 26.18 -2.51 -0.86
N GLU A 243 26.96 -2.94 -1.86
CA GLU A 243 28.41 -2.68 -1.87
C GLU A 243 28.71 -1.19 -1.98
N ALA A 244 27.94 -0.45 -2.79
CA ALA A 244 28.14 1.00 -2.90
C ALA A 244 27.83 1.66 -1.56
N LEU A 245 26.73 1.26 -0.91
CA LEU A 245 26.31 1.74 0.41
C LEU A 245 27.45 1.56 1.45
N GLY A 246 28.07 0.39 1.50
CA GLY A 246 29.22 0.12 2.37
C GLY A 246 30.45 0.96 2.02
N LEU A 247 30.81 1.06 0.74
CA LEU A 247 31.90 1.92 0.27
C LEU A 247 31.65 3.40 0.55
N GLY A 248 30.38 3.81 0.60
CA GLY A 248 29.92 5.15 0.94
C GLY A 248 29.95 5.49 2.42
N GLY A 249 30.37 4.55 3.29
CA GLY A 249 30.50 4.76 4.72
C GLY A 249 29.28 4.35 5.55
N CYS A 250 28.32 3.61 4.99
CA CYS A 250 27.26 2.99 5.79
C CYS A 250 27.85 1.88 6.66
N PRO A 251 27.66 1.92 8.00
CA PRO A 251 28.25 0.92 8.90
C PRO A 251 27.45 -0.39 8.95
N TYR A 252 26.29 -0.45 8.29
CA TYR A 252 25.39 -1.61 8.31
C TYR A 252 25.55 -2.46 7.05
N HIS A 253 25.34 -3.78 7.16
CA HIS A 253 25.42 -4.68 6.00
C HIS A 253 24.20 -4.57 5.07
N SER A 254 23.10 -4.01 5.57
CA SER A 254 21.88 -3.78 4.81
C SER A 254 21.14 -2.53 5.27
N GLU A 255 20.32 -1.99 4.37
CA GLU A 255 19.33 -0.97 4.64
C GLU A 255 18.34 -1.39 5.74
N SER A 256 18.00 -2.68 5.82
CA SER A 256 17.13 -3.22 6.86
C SER A 256 17.75 -3.13 8.26
N GLU A 257 19.07 -3.34 8.39
CA GLU A 257 19.79 -3.12 9.65
C GLU A 257 19.84 -1.63 10.02
N LEU A 258 20.09 -0.76 9.04
CA LEU A 258 20.02 0.69 9.23
C LEU A 258 18.65 1.12 9.76
N PHE A 259 17.56 0.65 9.14
CA PHE A 259 16.20 0.99 9.59
C PHE A 259 15.92 0.49 11.00
N LYS A 260 16.29 -0.74 11.33
CA LYS A 260 16.11 -1.29 12.68
C LYS A 260 16.83 -0.47 13.74
N ASP A 261 18.07 -0.07 13.47
CA ASP A 261 18.85 0.74 14.40
C ASP A 261 18.23 2.13 14.58
N ARG A 262 17.97 2.84 13.47
CA ARG A 262 17.47 4.22 13.52
C ARG A 262 16.04 4.37 14.00
N PHE A 263 15.19 3.36 13.78
CA PHE A 263 13.84 3.34 14.33
C PHE A 263 13.76 2.69 15.71
N GLU A 264 14.89 2.28 16.31
CA GLU A 264 14.95 1.59 17.61
C GLU A 264 14.09 0.31 17.64
N ARG A 265 14.13 -0.47 16.56
CA ARG A 265 13.36 -1.70 16.34
C ARG A 265 14.24 -2.95 16.14
N PRO A 266 15.11 -3.31 17.10
CA PRO A 266 15.93 -4.52 17.01
C PRO A 266 15.10 -5.82 17.01
N ASP A 267 13.86 -5.74 17.51
CA ASP A 267 12.88 -6.83 17.66
C ASP A 267 12.23 -7.26 16.34
N VAL A 268 12.35 -6.47 15.27
CA VAL A 268 11.61 -6.76 14.04
C VAL A 268 12.16 -7.98 13.29
N HIS A 269 11.29 -8.96 13.06
CA HIS A 269 11.68 -10.31 12.63
C HIS A 269 12.04 -10.47 11.15
N GLY A 270 11.94 -9.45 10.30
CA GLY A 270 12.51 -9.49 8.95
C GLY A 270 11.72 -8.73 7.91
N GLU A 271 12.04 -9.00 6.66
CA GLU A 271 11.42 -8.43 5.47
C GLU A 271 10.26 -9.30 4.99
N ILE A 272 9.23 -8.67 4.42
CA ILE A 272 8.14 -9.35 3.73
C ILE A 272 8.31 -9.13 2.23
N ASN A 273 8.39 -10.21 1.44
CA ASN A 273 8.29 -10.10 -0.02
C ASN A 273 6.83 -10.29 -0.43
N ILE A 274 6.31 -9.34 -1.19
CA ILE A 274 4.94 -9.32 -1.68
C ILE A 274 4.98 -9.49 -3.19
N MET A 275 4.29 -10.52 -3.69
CA MET A 275 4.13 -10.80 -5.12
C MET A 275 2.64 -10.87 -5.41
N GLU A 276 2.12 -9.81 -6.03
CA GLU A 276 0.68 -9.65 -6.25
C GLU A 276 -0.07 -9.78 -4.93
N ASP A 277 -0.77 -10.89 -4.74
CA ASP A 277 -1.63 -11.19 -3.61
C ASP A 277 -0.96 -12.06 -2.54
N LEU A 278 0.28 -12.51 -2.78
CA LEU A 278 1.03 -13.41 -1.90
C LEU A 278 2.10 -12.67 -1.10
N TRP A 279 2.03 -12.79 0.23
CA TRP A 279 2.96 -12.23 1.19
C TRP A 279 3.84 -13.34 1.75
N THR A 280 5.15 -13.18 1.70
CA THR A 280 6.10 -14.19 2.15
C THR A 280 7.09 -13.59 3.13
N THR A 281 7.33 -14.28 4.24
CA THR A 281 8.40 -13.96 5.18
C THR A 281 9.13 -15.23 5.59
N ARG A 282 10.19 -15.08 6.36
CA ARG A 282 11.10 -16.16 6.73
C ARG A 282 11.56 -16.05 8.16
N VAL A 283 11.63 -17.19 8.86
CA VAL A 283 12.08 -17.28 10.25
C VAL A 283 13.57 -16.92 10.36
N THR A 284 14.39 -17.40 9.42
CA THR A 284 15.81 -17.05 9.30
C THR A 284 16.11 -16.43 7.94
N SER A 285 17.02 -15.45 7.92
CA SER A 285 17.40 -14.71 6.70
C SER A 285 18.79 -15.13 6.20
N HIS A 286 19.76 -14.21 6.10
CA HIS A 286 21.09 -14.47 5.55
C HIS A 286 21.99 -15.12 6.61
N VAL A 287 21.75 -16.40 6.91
CA VAL A 287 22.59 -17.21 7.80
C VAL A 287 23.14 -18.43 7.03
N PRO A 288 24.33 -18.94 7.37
CA PRO A 288 24.82 -20.20 6.80
C PRO A 288 23.82 -21.33 7.07
N LEU A 289 23.61 -22.22 6.09
CA LEU A 289 22.59 -23.27 6.20
C LEU A 289 22.77 -24.17 7.45
N ARG A 290 24.02 -24.43 7.86
CA ARG A 290 24.34 -25.18 9.08
C ARG A 290 23.83 -24.52 10.38
N GLU A 291 23.64 -23.20 10.37
CA GLU A 291 23.17 -22.42 11.51
C GLU A 291 21.64 -22.34 11.55
N VAL A 292 20.92 -22.79 10.50
CA VAL A 292 19.46 -22.69 10.44
C VAL A 292 18.82 -23.47 11.58
N GLY A 293 19.14 -24.77 11.73
CA GLY A 293 18.53 -25.64 12.74
C GLY A 293 18.53 -25.05 14.15
N PRO A 294 19.69 -24.63 14.71
CA PRO A 294 19.77 -23.99 16.02
C PRO A 294 18.94 -22.71 16.18
N LEU A 295 18.66 -22.00 15.09
CA LEU A 295 17.89 -20.75 15.10
C LEU A 295 16.37 -20.97 14.97
N ILE A 296 15.92 -22.18 14.62
CA ILE A 296 14.51 -22.55 14.56
C ILE A 296 14.00 -22.85 15.97
N THR A 297 13.44 -21.83 16.60
CA THR A 297 12.82 -21.93 17.93
C THR A 297 11.32 -21.67 17.84
N ARG A 298 10.56 -22.24 18.79
CA ARG A 298 9.10 -22.07 18.86
C ARG A 298 8.73 -20.58 18.89
N GLN A 299 9.44 -19.82 19.72
CA GLN A 299 9.20 -18.39 19.90
C GLN A 299 9.42 -17.63 18.60
N ARG A 300 10.55 -17.86 17.92
CA ARG A 300 10.89 -17.16 16.68
C ARG A 300 9.90 -17.46 15.56
N ILE A 301 9.43 -18.71 15.45
CA ILE A 301 8.40 -19.09 14.46
C ILE A 301 7.08 -18.39 14.77
N TYR A 302 6.63 -18.44 16.02
CA TYR A 302 5.39 -17.79 16.45
C TYR A 302 5.45 -16.27 16.21
N GLU A 303 6.55 -15.61 16.56
CA GLU A 303 6.76 -14.18 16.31
C GLU A 303 6.76 -13.85 14.82
N THR A 304 7.35 -14.72 13.98
CA THR A 304 7.34 -14.56 12.52
C THR A 304 5.93 -14.69 11.93
N ILE A 305 5.14 -15.66 12.42
CA ILE A 305 3.73 -15.84 12.02
C ILE A 305 2.91 -14.61 12.42
N ARG A 306 3.02 -14.18 13.68
CA ARG A 306 2.32 -13.01 14.20
C ARG A 306 2.71 -11.73 13.47
N PHE A 307 3.99 -11.56 13.17
CA PHE A 307 4.51 -10.47 12.37
C PHE A 307 3.83 -10.41 11.00
N LEU A 308 3.84 -11.52 10.25
CA LEU A 308 3.21 -11.57 8.94
C LEU A 308 1.69 -11.30 9.00
N ASN A 309 1.00 -11.88 9.99
CA ASN A 309 -0.43 -11.66 10.20
C ASN A 309 -0.74 -10.18 10.43
N ASN A 310 -0.01 -9.53 11.34
CA ASN A 310 -0.23 -8.13 11.70
C ASN A 310 0.00 -7.18 10.52
N GLU A 311 1.02 -7.43 9.70
CA GLU A 311 1.31 -6.61 8.52
C GLU A 311 0.20 -6.74 7.46
N MET A 312 -0.29 -7.96 7.22
CA MET A 312 -1.43 -8.19 6.31
C MET A 312 -2.74 -7.57 6.83
N GLU A 313 -3.03 -7.67 8.12
CA GLU A 313 -4.18 -7.00 8.72
C GLU A 313 -4.04 -5.47 8.74
N GLY A 314 -2.81 -4.97 8.90
CA GLY A 314 -2.45 -3.56 8.74
C GLY A 314 -2.71 -3.06 7.32
N PHE A 315 -2.45 -3.89 6.31
CA PHE A 315 -2.77 -3.61 4.91
C PHE A 315 -4.28 -3.59 4.63
N GLY A 316 -5.05 -4.32 5.44
CA GLY A 316 -6.51 -4.44 5.33
C GLY A 316 -6.98 -5.82 4.87
N ILE A 317 -6.10 -6.83 4.82
CA ILE A 317 -6.49 -8.22 4.59
C ILE A 317 -7.04 -8.78 5.90
N GLN A 318 -8.36 -8.93 5.99
CA GLN A 318 -8.99 -9.46 7.20
C GLN A 318 -8.78 -10.98 7.30
N LYS A 319 -8.39 -11.45 8.49
CA LYS A 319 -8.17 -12.88 8.79
C LYS A 319 -7.34 -13.59 7.72
N PRO A 320 -6.11 -13.13 7.44
CA PRO A 320 -5.33 -13.66 6.34
C PRO A 320 -4.93 -15.11 6.63
N ARG A 321 -5.13 -16.01 5.65
CA ARG A 321 -4.69 -17.40 5.76
C ARG A 321 -3.19 -17.51 5.52
N ILE A 322 -2.47 -18.10 6.47
CA ILE A 322 -1.02 -18.25 6.46
C ILE A 322 -0.66 -19.73 6.39
N ALA A 323 0.14 -20.12 5.39
CA ALA A 323 0.77 -21.42 5.31
C ALA A 323 2.17 -21.38 5.94
N VAL A 324 2.50 -22.34 6.80
CA VAL A 324 3.83 -22.48 7.40
C VAL A 324 4.54 -23.67 6.76
N ALA A 325 5.75 -23.45 6.24
CA ALA A 325 6.56 -24.53 5.69
C ALA A 325 7.17 -25.40 6.80
N ALA A 326 7.43 -26.66 6.50
CA ALA A 326 8.30 -27.52 7.30
C ALA A 326 9.75 -27.07 7.21
N LEU A 327 10.58 -27.41 8.19
CA LEU A 327 12.03 -27.28 8.10
C LEU A 327 12.61 -28.44 7.29
N ASN A 328 12.22 -29.65 7.66
CA ASN A 328 12.73 -30.89 7.10
C ASN A 328 11.92 -31.33 5.87
N PRO A 329 12.54 -32.12 4.96
CA PRO A 329 11.83 -32.78 3.88
C PRO A 329 10.60 -33.53 4.38
N HIS A 330 9.52 -33.47 3.60
CA HIS A 330 8.25 -34.18 3.87
C HIS A 330 7.69 -33.91 5.28
N ALA A 331 7.95 -32.72 5.84
CA ALA A 331 7.53 -32.38 7.20
C ALA A 331 8.00 -33.38 8.27
N GLY A 332 9.24 -33.85 8.15
CA GLY A 332 9.89 -34.72 9.12
C GLY A 332 9.60 -36.21 8.91
N GLU A 333 8.75 -36.60 7.95
CA GLU A 333 8.42 -38.00 7.62
C GLU A 333 8.03 -38.82 8.88
N GLY A 334 7.13 -38.25 9.69
CA GLY A 334 6.68 -38.86 10.95
C GLY A 334 7.76 -38.98 12.03
N GLY A 335 8.80 -38.14 11.97
CA GLY A 335 9.94 -38.14 12.90
C GLY A 335 11.19 -38.85 12.38
N ARG A 336 11.12 -39.49 11.20
CA ARG A 336 12.28 -40.17 10.59
C ARG A 336 13.32 -39.21 10.02
N CYS A 337 12.88 -38.03 9.58
CA CYS A 337 13.73 -37.01 8.98
C CYS A 337 13.72 -35.75 9.85
N GLY A 338 14.13 -35.89 11.12
CA GLY A 338 14.05 -34.80 12.10
C GLY A 338 12.72 -34.75 12.85
N SER A 339 12.70 -33.98 13.93
CA SER A 339 11.55 -33.91 14.86
C SER A 339 11.01 -32.49 15.07
N GLU A 340 11.70 -31.49 14.51
CA GLU A 340 11.46 -30.07 14.67
C GLU A 340 10.02 -29.69 14.30
N GLU A 341 9.43 -30.33 13.28
CA GLU A 341 8.03 -30.13 12.92
C GLU A 341 7.08 -30.42 14.09
N THR A 342 7.33 -31.50 14.82
CA THR A 342 6.46 -31.96 15.92
C THR A 342 6.77 -31.25 17.23
N THR A 343 8.04 -30.99 17.51
CA THR A 343 8.52 -30.47 18.81
C THR A 343 8.60 -28.95 18.85
N ILE A 344 8.70 -28.27 17.70
CA ILE A 344 8.94 -26.82 17.60
C ILE A 344 7.88 -26.13 16.73
N ILE A 345 7.70 -26.56 15.47
CA ILE A 345 6.88 -25.83 14.48
C ILE A 345 5.38 -25.99 14.78
N ALA A 346 4.89 -27.22 14.94
CA ALA A 346 3.47 -27.46 15.25
C ALA A 346 3.02 -26.80 16.57
N PRO A 347 3.81 -26.80 17.66
CA PRO A 347 3.51 -26.00 18.85
C PRO A 347 3.42 -24.48 18.59
N ALA A 348 4.29 -23.91 17.74
CA ALA A 348 4.22 -22.50 17.38
C ALA A 348 2.95 -22.16 16.58
N ILE A 349 2.56 -23.04 15.64
CA ILE A 349 1.31 -22.91 14.88
C ILE A 349 0.10 -23.02 15.81
N LYS A 350 0.07 -24.01 16.71
CA LYS A 350 -1.02 -24.17 17.69
C LYS A 350 -1.19 -22.92 18.56
N GLN A 351 -0.09 -22.31 18.97
CA GLN A 351 -0.12 -21.05 19.71
C GLN A 351 -0.74 -19.92 18.87
N ALA A 352 -0.30 -19.73 17.63
CA ALA A 352 -0.87 -18.70 16.75
C ALA A 352 -2.38 -18.92 16.49
N VAL A 353 -2.80 -20.17 16.28
CA VAL A 353 -4.21 -20.55 16.12
C VAL A 353 -5.02 -20.27 17.40
N SER A 354 -4.45 -20.54 18.59
CA SER A 354 -5.12 -20.24 19.86
C SER A 354 -5.38 -18.75 20.09
N GLU A 355 -4.61 -17.88 19.41
CA GLU A 355 -4.77 -16.42 19.41
C GLU A 355 -5.65 -15.91 18.26
N GLY A 356 -6.30 -16.82 17.52
CA GLY A 356 -7.28 -16.48 16.49
C GLY A 356 -6.71 -16.23 15.09
N MET A 357 -5.41 -16.48 14.86
CA MET A 357 -4.81 -16.38 13.54
C MET A 357 -5.17 -17.59 12.66
N ALA A 358 -5.44 -17.37 11.38
CA ALA A 358 -5.79 -18.43 10.43
C ALA A 358 -4.51 -19.07 9.85
N VAL A 359 -3.88 -19.96 10.61
CA VAL A 359 -2.57 -20.53 10.28
C VAL A 359 -2.66 -22.05 10.12
N GLU A 360 -2.05 -22.57 9.05
CA GLU A 360 -2.03 -23.99 8.73
C GLU A 360 -0.61 -24.48 8.38
N GLY A 361 -0.30 -25.74 8.73
CA GLY A 361 0.99 -26.36 8.51
C GLY A 361 1.42 -27.26 9.69
N PRO A 362 2.70 -27.66 9.75
CA PRO A 362 3.73 -27.42 8.75
C PRO A 362 3.47 -28.20 7.46
N PHE A 363 3.64 -27.57 6.31
CA PHE A 363 3.54 -28.22 5.00
C PHE A 363 4.91 -28.54 4.42
N PRO A 364 5.10 -29.68 3.73
CA PRO A 364 6.35 -29.95 3.01
C PRO A 364 6.72 -28.80 2.07
N ALA A 365 7.97 -28.35 2.13
CA ALA A 365 8.42 -27.13 1.46
C ALA A 365 8.33 -27.21 -0.09
N ASP A 366 8.44 -28.41 -0.64
CA ASP A 366 8.29 -28.72 -2.06
C ASP A 366 6.83 -28.61 -2.55
N THR A 367 5.84 -28.68 -1.65
CA THR A 367 4.42 -28.62 -2.00
C THR A 367 3.69 -27.37 -1.48
N VAL A 368 4.26 -26.64 -0.51
CA VAL A 368 3.59 -25.49 0.13
C VAL A 368 3.22 -24.40 -0.88
N PHE A 369 4.10 -24.06 -1.82
CA PHE A 369 3.81 -23.04 -2.82
C PHE A 369 2.81 -23.50 -3.88
N LEU A 370 2.74 -24.81 -4.17
CA LEU A 370 1.69 -25.38 -5.03
C LEU A 370 0.31 -25.31 -4.35
N ARG A 371 0.26 -25.55 -3.03
CA ARG A 371 -0.96 -25.36 -2.24
C ARG A 371 -1.39 -23.90 -2.21
N VAL A 372 -0.45 -22.99 -1.97
CA VAL A 372 -0.71 -21.54 -1.95
C VAL A 372 -1.30 -21.02 -3.27
N GLN A 373 -0.91 -21.59 -4.41
CA GLN A 373 -1.52 -21.24 -5.70
C GLN A 373 -2.94 -21.81 -5.90
N LYS A 374 -3.22 -22.99 -5.32
CA LYS A 374 -4.50 -23.70 -5.49
C LYS A 374 -5.54 -23.33 -4.45
N GLU A 375 -5.09 -22.88 -3.29
CA GLU A 375 -5.90 -22.57 -2.14
C GLU A 375 -5.84 -21.07 -1.83
N ASN A 376 -6.78 -20.56 -1.05
CA ASN A 376 -6.84 -19.13 -0.72
C ASN A 376 -5.86 -18.72 0.41
N PHE A 377 -4.59 -19.11 0.31
CA PHE A 377 -3.55 -18.60 1.21
C PHE A 377 -3.06 -17.24 0.73
N ARG A 378 -2.87 -16.31 1.68
CA ARG A 378 -2.32 -14.97 1.42
C ARG A 378 -0.92 -14.80 1.99
N GLY A 379 -0.56 -15.61 2.98
CA GLY A 379 0.75 -15.59 3.64
C GLY A 379 1.49 -16.92 3.55
N VAL A 380 2.82 -16.87 3.42
CA VAL A 380 3.72 -18.02 3.61
C VAL A 380 4.85 -17.64 4.57
N VAL A 381 5.07 -18.48 5.58
CA VAL A 381 6.25 -18.42 6.46
C VAL A 381 7.19 -19.57 6.10
N SER A 382 8.36 -19.24 5.54
CA SER A 382 9.44 -20.22 5.32
C SER A 382 10.40 -20.27 6.51
N MET A 383 11.09 -21.39 6.70
CA MET A 383 12.04 -21.56 7.81
C MET A 383 13.38 -20.86 7.53
N TYR A 384 13.81 -20.84 6.27
CA TYR A 384 15.06 -20.22 5.85
C TYR A 384 14.94 -19.52 4.48
N HIS A 385 16.00 -18.78 4.11
CA HIS A 385 16.02 -17.92 2.94
C HIS A 385 15.68 -18.64 1.64
N ASP A 386 16.47 -19.64 1.25
CA ASP A 386 16.35 -20.28 -0.07
C ASP A 386 15.04 -21.07 -0.23
N GLN A 387 14.47 -21.57 0.88
CA GLN A 387 13.21 -22.30 0.88
C GLN A 387 12.06 -21.48 0.27
N GLY A 388 11.96 -20.21 0.63
CA GLY A 388 10.97 -19.30 0.05
C GLY A 388 11.47 -18.65 -1.25
N GLN A 389 12.75 -18.29 -1.31
CA GLN A 389 13.30 -17.49 -2.40
C GLN A 389 13.30 -18.22 -3.75
N ILE A 390 13.48 -19.55 -3.75
CA ILE A 390 13.42 -20.34 -4.99
C ILE A 390 12.03 -20.23 -5.61
N ALA A 391 10.98 -20.44 -4.82
CA ALA A 391 9.61 -20.37 -5.29
C ALA A 391 9.24 -18.95 -5.76
N THR A 392 9.60 -17.92 -4.99
CA THR A 392 9.28 -16.53 -5.34
C THR A 392 9.95 -16.11 -6.65
N LYS A 393 11.18 -16.57 -6.91
CA LYS A 393 11.87 -16.34 -8.20
C LYS A 393 11.15 -17.00 -9.37
N LEU A 394 10.71 -18.25 -9.23
CA LEU A 394 9.96 -18.95 -10.27
C LEU A 394 8.60 -18.31 -10.56
N LEU A 395 7.96 -17.71 -9.55
CA LEU A 395 6.69 -17.01 -9.68
C LEU A 395 6.81 -15.59 -10.29
N GLY A 396 8.03 -15.09 -10.49
CA GLY A 396 8.27 -13.78 -11.11
C GLY A 396 8.63 -12.68 -10.10
N PHE A 397 9.63 -12.94 -9.27
CA PHE A 397 10.18 -12.00 -8.28
C PHE A 397 10.53 -10.61 -8.81
N GLU A 398 10.83 -10.46 -10.11
CA GLU A 398 11.06 -9.14 -10.73
C GLU A 398 9.85 -8.18 -10.58
N LYS A 399 8.66 -8.72 -10.34
CA LYS A 399 7.43 -7.97 -10.05
C LYS A 399 7.17 -7.77 -8.56
N GLY A 400 8.04 -8.29 -7.71
CA GLY A 400 7.90 -8.33 -6.27
C GLY A 400 8.27 -7.01 -5.60
N VAL A 401 7.71 -6.83 -4.41
CA VAL A 401 7.98 -5.71 -3.51
C VAL A 401 8.58 -6.25 -2.23
N THR A 402 9.59 -5.58 -1.71
CA THR A 402 10.07 -5.79 -0.34
C THR A 402 9.43 -4.74 0.55
N LEU A 403 8.72 -5.20 1.58
CA LEU A 403 8.24 -4.39 2.70
C LEU A 403 9.15 -4.63 3.90
N VAL A 404 9.75 -3.56 4.42
CA VAL A 404 10.41 -3.57 5.73
C VAL A 404 9.33 -3.39 6.79
N GLY A 405 8.69 -4.51 7.14
CA GLY A 405 7.57 -4.51 8.09
C GLY A 405 8.02 -4.18 9.51
N GLY A 406 7.08 -3.95 10.40
CA GLY A 406 7.35 -3.74 11.83
C GLY A 406 7.93 -2.36 12.14
N MET A 407 8.09 -1.48 11.16
CA MET A 407 8.58 -0.11 11.35
C MET A 407 7.44 0.83 11.81
N PRO A 408 7.76 1.99 12.44
CA PRO A 408 6.74 2.96 12.82
C PRO A 408 6.06 3.62 11.61
N VAL A 409 6.62 3.49 10.42
CA VAL A 409 5.99 3.86 9.14
C VAL A 409 6.24 2.76 8.11
N PRO A 410 5.36 2.53 7.12
CA PRO A 410 5.64 1.61 6.02
C PRO A 410 6.83 2.06 5.18
N ILE A 411 7.72 1.11 4.92
CA ILE A 411 8.93 1.31 4.10
C ILE A 411 8.95 0.22 3.04
N THR A 412 8.98 0.61 1.76
CA THR A 412 8.87 -0.32 0.64
C THR A 412 9.92 -0.08 -0.44
N THR A 413 10.25 -1.12 -1.19
CA THR A 413 11.13 -1.02 -2.36
C THR A 413 10.84 -2.13 -3.36
N PRO A 414 11.14 -1.97 -4.66
CA PRO A 414 11.16 -3.10 -5.58
C PRO A 414 12.10 -4.20 -5.09
N ALA A 415 11.73 -5.46 -5.31
CA ALA A 415 12.56 -6.57 -4.87
C ALA A 415 13.81 -6.78 -5.76
N HIS A 416 13.86 -6.15 -6.95
CA HIS A 416 15.01 -6.17 -7.84
C HIS A 416 16.07 -5.14 -7.46
N GLY A 417 17.33 -5.40 -7.82
CA GLY A 417 18.46 -4.47 -7.59
C GLY A 417 18.54 -3.32 -8.60
N THR A 418 19.69 -2.64 -8.61
CA THR A 418 19.99 -1.47 -9.46
C THR A 418 20.05 -1.73 -10.96
N ALA A 419 20.03 -3.01 -11.36
CA ALA A 419 20.04 -3.46 -12.76
C ALA A 419 21.07 -2.69 -13.63
N TYR A 420 22.32 -2.57 -13.16
CA TYR A 420 23.38 -1.80 -13.83
C TYR A 420 23.49 -2.06 -15.32
N GLY A 421 23.28 -3.30 -15.78
CA GLY A 421 23.28 -3.62 -17.22
C GLY A 421 22.34 -2.77 -18.08
N ARG A 422 21.26 -2.21 -17.50
CA ARG A 422 20.22 -1.41 -18.18
C ARG A 422 20.19 0.07 -17.76
N ALA A 423 21.06 0.49 -16.84
CA ALA A 423 21.04 1.87 -16.33
C ALA A 423 21.36 2.88 -17.46
N GLY A 424 20.59 3.97 -17.50
CA GLY A 424 20.74 5.02 -18.52
C GLY A 424 20.08 4.73 -19.88
N GLU A 425 19.34 3.62 -20.02
CA GLU A 425 18.75 3.22 -21.31
C GLU A 425 17.28 3.64 -21.51
N GLY A 426 16.57 4.07 -20.45
CA GLY A 426 15.16 4.45 -20.55
C GLY A 426 14.21 3.26 -20.67
N ARG A 427 14.69 2.02 -20.48
CA ARG A 427 13.93 0.77 -20.69
C ARG A 427 13.59 0.00 -19.42
N ALA A 428 13.93 0.51 -18.24
CA ALA A 428 13.58 -0.14 -16.97
C ALA A 428 12.05 -0.16 -16.77
N ASN A 429 11.53 -1.27 -16.25
CA ASN A 429 10.10 -1.42 -15.98
C ASN A 429 9.77 -0.83 -14.59
N PRO A 430 8.88 0.17 -14.47
CA PRO A 430 8.56 0.80 -13.19
C PRO A 430 7.52 0.03 -12.36
N GLU A 431 6.96 -1.07 -12.85
CA GLU A 431 5.77 -1.70 -12.25
C GLU A 431 5.99 -2.16 -10.80
N ALA A 432 7.14 -2.73 -10.48
CA ALA A 432 7.47 -3.12 -9.10
C ALA A 432 7.55 -1.90 -8.17
N MET A 433 8.09 -0.77 -8.65
CA MET A 433 8.16 0.49 -7.89
C MET A 433 6.76 1.09 -7.68
N ILE A 434 5.90 1.04 -8.70
CA ILE A 434 4.50 1.49 -8.60
C ILE A 434 3.75 0.65 -7.58
N ARG A 435 3.93 -0.68 -7.59
CA ARG A 435 3.33 -1.58 -6.58
C ARG A 435 3.85 -1.28 -5.18
N ALA A 436 5.16 -1.07 -5.02
CA ALA A 436 5.76 -0.72 -3.74
C ALA A 436 5.14 0.57 -3.17
N PHE A 437 5.03 1.60 -4.00
CA PHE A 437 4.40 2.86 -3.63
C PHE A 437 2.92 2.71 -3.24
N ARG A 438 2.14 1.93 -4.01
CA ARG A 438 0.73 1.63 -3.66
C ARG A 438 0.63 0.94 -2.31
N ILE A 439 1.52 -0.01 -2.01
CA ILE A 439 1.55 -0.72 -0.74
C ILE A 439 1.86 0.24 0.41
N ALA A 440 2.87 1.11 0.25
CA ALA A 440 3.18 2.14 1.24
C ALA A 440 2.00 3.09 1.50
N CYS A 441 1.35 3.57 0.44
CA CYS A 441 0.16 4.44 0.56
C CYS A 441 -0.96 3.75 1.34
N GLN A 442 -1.27 2.49 1.01
CA GLN A 442 -2.34 1.74 1.65
C GLN A 442 -2.07 1.50 3.14
N LEU A 443 -0.86 1.05 3.49
CA LEU A 443 -0.46 0.83 4.88
C LEU A 443 -0.48 2.13 5.68
N ALA A 444 0.04 3.22 5.12
CA ALA A 444 0.08 4.52 5.80
C ALA A 444 -1.34 5.07 6.01
N ALA A 445 -2.21 4.97 5.01
CA ALA A 445 -3.61 5.37 5.13
C ALA A 445 -4.33 4.60 6.24
N LYS A 446 -4.18 3.26 6.27
CA LYS A 446 -4.78 2.41 7.31
C LYS A 446 -4.25 2.73 8.70
N LYS A 447 -2.97 3.06 8.83
CA LYS A 447 -2.38 3.47 10.09
C LYS A 447 -2.95 4.81 10.57
N LYS A 448 -3.11 5.78 9.66
CA LYS A 448 -3.75 7.08 9.93
C LYS A 448 -5.23 6.99 10.28
N GLU A 449 -5.95 5.99 9.77
CA GLU A 449 -7.34 5.72 10.15
C GLU A 449 -7.46 5.19 11.58
N ARG A 450 -6.40 4.53 12.10
CA ARG A 450 -6.36 3.95 13.46
C ARG A 450 -5.83 4.93 14.53
N SER A 451 -5.14 6.00 14.13
CA SER A 451 -4.56 7.05 14.98
C SER A 451 -5.46 8.29 15.06
#